data_AF-A0A358AEV5-F1
#
_entry.id   AF-A0A358AEV5-F1
#
_cell.length_a   1.000
_cell.length_b   1.000
_cell.length_c   1.000
_cell.angle_alpha   90.00
_cell.angle_beta   90.00
_cell.angle_gamma   90.00
#
_symmetry.space_group_name_H-M   'P 1'
#
loop_
_entity.id
_entity.type
_entity.pdbx_description
1 polymer ?
#
loop_
_entity_poly.entity_id
_entity_poly.type
_entity_poly.pdbx_seq_one_letter_code
_entity_poly.pdbx_strand_id
1 'polypeptide(L)'
;MTIIETAKVTSKGQVTIPNRIREILHVSTGACIAFGVGKEGVILLPCKVTAESPYTPAEWARIEKLASAKGKIYKSAKEAKRHIESL
;
A
#
# COMPACT_ATOMS: atom_id res chain seq x y z
N MET A 1 26.64 18.98 -5.02
CA MET A 1 26.26 19.49 -6.35
C MET A 1 24.74 19.48 -6.41
N THR A 2 24.11 20.62 -6.69
CA THR A 2 22.65 20.71 -6.84
C THR A 2 22.31 20.61 -8.32
N ILE A 3 21.46 19.65 -8.70
CA ILE A 3 21.00 19.46 -10.08
C ILE A 3 19.58 20.01 -10.16
N ILE A 4 19.37 20.97 -11.05
CA ILE A 4 18.06 21.59 -11.28
C ILE A 4 17.67 21.32 -12.73
N GLU A 5 16.50 20.72 -12.92
CA GLU A 5 15.89 20.48 -14.22
C GLU A 5 14.47 21.04 -14.18
N THR A 6 14.01 21.65 -15.28
CA THR A 6 12.67 22.24 -15.37
C THR A 6 11.76 21.38 -16.24
N ALA A 7 10.50 21.23 -15.86
CA ALA A 7 9.49 20.55 -16.65
C ALA A 7 8.20 21.38 -16.70
N LYS A 8 7.48 21.29 -17.83
CA LYS A 8 6.20 21.97 -18.01
C LYS A 8 5.05 21.10 -17.50
N VAL A 9 4.08 21.74 -16.87
CA VAL A 9 2.81 21.10 -16.51
C VAL A 9 1.99 20.92 -17.79
N THR A 10 1.49 19.71 -18.02
CA THR A 10 0.59 19.43 -19.14
C THR A 10 -0.82 19.95 -18.86
N SER A 11 -1.70 19.97 -19.88
CA SER A 11 -3.11 20.36 -19.70
C SER A 11 -3.87 19.53 -18.66
N LYS A 12 -3.37 18.33 -18.33
CA LYS A 12 -3.94 17.44 -17.30
C LYS A 12 -3.34 17.65 -15.91
N GLY A 13 -2.52 18.69 -15.71
CA GLY A 13 -1.86 18.93 -14.43
C GLY A 13 -0.70 17.98 -14.13
N GLN A 14 -0.19 17.25 -15.13
CA GLN A 14 0.89 16.27 -14.95
C GLN A 14 2.24 16.92 -15.23
N VAL A 15 3.27 16.50 -14.50
CA VAL A 15 4.67 16.86 -14.78
C VAL A 15 5.44 15.59 -15.12
N THR A 16 6.16 15.62 -16.24
CA THR A 16 7.07 14.51 -16.62
C THR A 16 8.40 14.69 -15.91
N ILE A 17 8.84 13.65 -15.19
CA ILE A 17 10.18 13.63 -14.56
C ILE A 17 11.24 13.57 -15.68
N PRO A 18 12.14 14.56 -15.79
CA PRO A 18 13.19 14.59 -16.82
C PRO A 18 14.11 13.35 -16.75
N ASN A 19 14.64 12.92 -17.90
CA ASN A 19 15.40 11.68 -18.00
C ASN A 19 16.59 11.62 -17.04
N ARG A 20 17.35 12.72 -16.94
CA ARG A 20 18.49 12.83 -16.01
C ARG A 20 18.09 12.60 -14.55
N ILE A 21 16.94 13.13 -14.12
CA ILE A 21 16.43 12.94 -12.76
C ILE A 21 15.99 11.48 -12.55
N ARG A 22 15.37 10.85 -13.56
CA ARG A 22 15.00 9.43 -13.52
C ARG A 22 16.21 8.52 -13.33
N GLU A 23 17.28 8.79 -14.07
CA GLU A 23 18.53 8.02 -13.99
C GLU A 23 19.18 8.16 -12.61
N ILE A 24 19.28 9.38 -12.08
CA ILE A 24 19.87 9.65 -10.75
C ILE A 24 19.06 9.00 -9.62
N LEU A 25 17.73 9.05 -9.72
CA LEU A 25 16.84 8.49 -8.71
C LEU A 25 16.52 7.00 -8.95
N HIS A 26 17.06 6.39 -10.01
CA HIS A 26 16.77 5.02 -10.44
C HIS A 26 15.26 4.74 -10.56
N VAL A 27 14.51 5.70 -11.10
CA VAL A 27 13.05 5.64 -11.25
C VAL A 27 12.68 5.14 -12.64
N SER A 28 12.07 3.96 -12.70
CA SER A 28 11.53 3.38 -13.93
C SER A 28 10.00 3.45 -13.97
N THR A 29 9.40 3.10 -15.11
CA THR A 29 7.95 2.88 -15.22
C THR A 29 7.48 1.91 -14.14
N GLY A 30 6.41 2.25 -13.43
CA GLY A 30 5.85 1.46 -12.33
C GLY A 30 6.48 1.72 -10.96
N ALA A 31 7.55 2.52 -10.87
CA ALA A 31 8.11 2.92 -9.58
C ALA A 31 7.15 3.85 -8.81
N CYS A 32 7.15 3.73 -7.49
CA CYS A 32 6.40 4.62 -6.61
C CYS A 32 7.26 5.83 -6.21
N ILE A 33 6.62 7.00 -6.24
CA ILE A 33 7.23 8.28 -5.86
C ILE A 33 6.33 8.93 -4.82
N ALA A 34 6.91 9.29 -3.68
CA ALA A 34 6.23 10.07 -2.66
C ALA A 34 6.37 11.56 -2.95
N PHE A 35 5.30 12.31 -2.70
CA PHE A 35 5.27 13.77 -2.75
C PHE A 35 5.22 14.29 -1.32
N GLY A 36 6.31 14.92 -0.86
CA GLY A 36 6.37 15.58 0.44
C GLY A 36 6.19 17.08 0.27
N VAL A 37 5.40 17.73 1.13
CA VAL A 37 5.32 19.20 1.18
C VAL A 37 6.25 19.69 2.28
N GLY A 38 7.23 20.51 1.91
CA GLY A 38 8.16 21.18 2.81
C GLY A 38 7.93 22.69 2.84
N LYS A 39 8.76 23.41 3.60
CA LYS A 39 8.68 24.87 3.72
C LYS A 39 8.95 25.62 2.41
N GLU A 40 9.76 25.03 1.53
CA GLU A 40 10.21 25.66 0.28
C GLU A 40 9.54 25.08 -0.97
N GLY A 41 8.61 24.13 -0.81
CA GLY A 41 7.89 23.54 -1.93
C GLY A 41 7.67 22.04 -1.80
N VAL A 42 7.57 21.35 -2.93
CA VAL A 42 7.30 19.91 -3.01
C VAL A 42 8.59 19.13 -3.28
N ILE A 43 8.82 18.09 -2.50
CA ILE A 43 9.96 17.16 -2.63
C ILE A 43 9.45 15.85 -3.21
N LEU A 44 10.13 15.35 -4.24
CA LEU A 44 9.90 14.03 -4.81
C LEU A 44 10.90 13.03 -4.23
N LEU A 45 10.41 11.93 -3.67
CA LEU A 45 11.24 10.90 -3.07
C LEU A 45 10.91 9.53 -3.68
N PRO A 46 11.89 8.75 -4.15
CA PRO A 46 11.69 7.33 -4.44
C PRO A 46 11.17 6.62 -3.20
N CYS A 47 10.07 5.88 -3.33
CA CYS A 47 9.57 5.04 -2.26
C CYS A 47 9.37 3.62 -2.77
N LYS A 48 9.72 2.65 -1.93
CA LYS A 48 9.22 1.30 -2.11
C LYS A 48 7.89 1.24 -1.36
N VAL A 49 6.81 0.93 -2.07
CA VAL A 49 5.57 0.52 -1.41
C VAL A 49 5.80 -0.90 -0.93
N THR A 50 6.49 -1.02 0.21
CA THR A 50 6.54 -2.25 0.96
C THR A 50 5.26 -2.29 1.79
N ALA A 51 4.17 -2.76 1.18
CA ALA A 51 3.12 -3.37 1.97
C ALA A 51 3.71 -4.65 2.56
N GLU A 52 4.56 -4.50 3.59
CA GLU A 52 5.03 -5.63 4.36
C GLU A 52 3.81 -6.13 5.11
N SER A 53 3.36 -7.31 4.71
CA SER A 53 2.38 -8.01 5.50
C SER A 53 2.93 -8.19 6.91
N PRO A 54 2.17 -7.86 7.97
CA PRO A 54 2.57 -8.20 9.34
C PRO A 54 2.60 -9.72 9.57
N TYR A 55 2.08 -10.50 8.63
CA TYR A 55 2.00 -11.95 8.65
C TYR A 55 2.96 -12.58 7.65
N THR A 56 3.64 -13.63 8.09
CA THR A 56 4.37 -14.56 7.23
C THR A 56 3.42 -15.29 6.25
N PRO A 57 3.94 -15.88 5.17
CA PRO A 57 3.12 -16.68 4.26
C PRO A 57 2.34 -17.81 4.95
N ALA A 58 2.91 -18.42 5.99
CA ALA A 58 2.25 -19.48 6.76
C ALA A 58 1.08 -18.94 7.62
N GLU A 59 1.26 -17.77 8.23
CA GLU A 59 0.19 -17.10 8.97
C GLU A 59 -0.93 -16.64 8.03
N TRP A 60 -0.58 -16.14 6.84
CA TRP A 60 -1.57 -15.84 5.81
C TRP A 60 -2.40 -17.07 5.42
N ALA A 61 -1.76 -18.19 5.14
CA ALA A 61 -2.47 -19.43 4.81
C ALA A 61 -3.43 -19.87 5.94
N ARG A 62 -3.06 -19.63 7.20
CA ARG A 62 -3.92 -19.90 8.36
C ARG A 62 -5.09 -18.91 8.44
N ILE A 63 -4.85 -17.62 8.22
CA ILE A 63 -5.89 -16.58 8.21
C ILE A 63 -6.90 -16.86 7.10
N GLU A 64 -6.43 -17.17 5.88
CA GLU A 64 -7.29 -17.49 4.73
C GLU A 64 -8.13 -18.74 5.00
N LYS A 65 -7.55 -19.77 5.64
CA LYS A 65 -8.27 -20.98 6.03
C LYS A 65 -9.36 -20.70 7.07
N LEU A 66 -9.10 -19.83 8.05
CA LEU A 66 -10.10 -19.41 9.04
C LEU A 66 -11.20 -18.56 8.40
N ALA A 67 -10.85 -17.63 7.52
CA ALA A 67 -11.79 -16.77 6.82
C ALA A 67 -12.72 -17.56 5.88
N SER A 68 -12.19 -18.61 5.24
CA SER A 68 -12.94 -19.48 4.34
C SER A 68 -13.79 -20.52 5.06
N ALA A 69 -13.60 -20.70 6.37
CA ALA A 69 -14.38 -21.64 7.16
C ALA A 69 -15.82 -21.12 7.26
N LYS A 70 -16.78 -21.93 6.81
CA LYS A 70 -18.20 -21.61 6.97
C LYS A 70 -18.53 -21.58 8.46
N GLY A 71 -18.97 -20.41 8.94
CA GLY A 71 -19.50 -20.28 10.29
C GLY A 71 -20.71 -21.18 10.51
N LYS A 72 -20.96 -21.54 11.76
CA LYS A 72 -22.15 -22.31 12.14
C LYS A 72 -23.32 -21.36 12.34
N ILE A 73 -24.34 -21.49 11.50
CA ILE A 73 -25.59 -20.72 11.63
C ILE A 73 -26.49 -21.47 12.62
N TYR A 74 -26.84 -20.81 13.72
CA TYR A 74 -27.76 -21.36 14.71
C TYR A 74 -29.19 -20.93 14.40
N LYS A 75 -30.17 -21.81 14.63
CA LYS A 75 -31.58 -21.53 14.31
C LYS A 75 -32.22 -20.58 15.31
N SER A 76 -31.63 -20.41 16.49
CA SER A 76 -32.14 -19.51 17.53
C SER A 76 -31.03 -18.94 18.41
N ALA A 77 -31.30 -17.79 19.03
CA ALA A 77 -30.39 -17.15 19.98
C ALA A 77 -30.05 -18.05 21.19
N LYS A 78 -30.99 -18.89 21.63
CA LYS A 78 -30.79 -19.82 22.76
C LYS A 78 -29.80 -20.93 22.42
N GLU A 79 -29.85 -21.44 21.19
CA GLU A 79 -28.94 -22.47 20.69
C GLU A 79 -27.52 -21.91 20.50
N ALA A 80 -27.41 -20.69 19.98
CA ALA A 80 -26.14 -19.98 19.88
C ALA A 80 -25.50 -19.76 21.26
N LYS A 81 -26.28 -19.28 22.25
CA LYS A 81 -25.79 -19.05 23.63
C LYS A 81 -25.27 -20.32 24.28
N ARG A 82 -26.00 -21.43 24.18
CA ARG A 82 -25.56 -22.73 24.72
C ARG A 82 -24.25 -23.21 24.10
N HIS A 83 -24.05 -22.97 22.80
CA HIS A 83 -22.81 -23.36 22.16
C HIS A 83 -21.63 -22.51 22.66
N ILE A 84 -21.81 -21.20 22.81
CA ILE A 84 -20.78 -20.30 23.33
C ILE A 84 -20.44 -20.67 24.79
N GLU A 85 -21.42 -21.01 25.61
CA GLU A 85 -21.22 -21.48 26.99
C GLU A 85 -20.49 -22.83 27.07
N SER A 86 -20.43 -23.59 25.98
CA SER A 86 -19.78 -24.91 25.91
C SER A 86 -18.38 -24.91 25.30
N LEU A 87 -17.91 -23.75 24.80
CA LEU A 87 -16.57 -23.55 24.27
C LEU A 87 -15.59 -23.17 25.38
#